data_AF-A0A927RH68-F1
#
_entry.id   AF-A0A927RH68-F1
#
_cell.length_a   1.000
_cell.length_b   1.000
_cell.length_c   1.000
_cell.angle_alpha   90.00
_cell.angle_beta   90.00
_cell.angle_gamma   90.00
#
_symmetry.space_group_name_H-M   'P 1'
#
loop_
_entity.id
_entity.type
_entity.pdbx_description
1 polymer ?
#
loop_
_entity_poly.entity_id
_entity_poly.type
_entity_poly.pdbx_seq_one_letter_code
_entity_poly.pdbx_strand_id
1 'polypeptide(L)'
;MPRPPGPPGALLYAGVVLRREPTAYFARLAHEYPRLAHLRLGREHVYVLNHPDLVQELFVTRGRDTRKGRALERIRLLLGDGLLTSEGERHRAQRRLIQPALHSERIREYARTMAGAAREHSAGWRDGEQVDLAAEMSALTMTVVGQALFGSDLRGETHRVAESLGALLRGYQRRMLPGADLLLSIPTPGRARLFEAIERLDRVVRRLIEERRAAPPGPDLLSALLAVMDDDTHVRDEVMTLLLAGHETTASALSWTFWLLDANPTAAGWLHEELDRELPGAGGGDSDGLSCADLDRLPRTRAVLAEAMRLCPPSWLLGRRTLVDLELDGWPLPAGSLCVTSQFALHRDPRFWSRPERFEPARWIGPDGRFDEAAPGQPRAAYLPFGLGARICVGLSFAWPRGSSCSRHSPAAGRRRYVPGTRSPARRPSPCGRRAGCPSSCANASGARRVRSTSCSAQVTPYTCSVQPTGSSPADLGSSSTPETLMVALMRMIRLIKRDHDLPIDPSLHYVLHTVNCSGPMRLSDLAAQLQLDLSTVSRHARALESSGYMERAVDPIDKRAALLSATDDGRRVLEAASARRRARLDAVLAGWSEEDLHTLDRLLNQLAHDLDTEASKPAGA
;
A
#
# COMPACT_ATOMS: atom_id res chain seq x y z
N MET A 1 28.78 -2.44 25.50
CA MET A 1 28.45 -3.34 24.37
C MET A 1 29.32 -2.98 23.17
N PRO A 2 30.02 -3.96 22.59
CA PRO A 2 30.77 -3.79 21.34
C PRO A 2 29.80 -3.44 20.19
N ARG A 3 30.29 -2.77 19.14
CA ARG A 3 29.48 -2.30 18.00
C ARG A 3 30.21 -2.53 16.67
N PRO A 4 29.47 -2.76 15.57
CA PRO A 4 30.05 -2.84 14.23
C PRO A 4 30.91 -1.61 13.90
N PRO A 5 31.86 -1.71 12.95
CA PRO A 5 32.56 -0.54 12.44
C PRO A 5 31.57 0.41 11.74
N GLY A 6 31.94 1.69 11.62
CA GLY A 6 31.13 2.67 10.92
C GLY A 6 31.62 4.10 11.08
N PRO A 7 31.05 5.04 10.32
CA PRO A 7 31.52 6.42 10.27
C PRO A 7 31.27 7.14 11.61
N PRO A 8 32.14 8.09 12.01
CA PRO A 8 31.92 8.91 13.19
C PRO A 8 30.53 9.57 13.16
N GLY A 9 29.76 9.49 14.25
CA GLY A 9 28.32 9.79 14.24
C GLY A 9 27.91 11.19 13.74
N ALA A 10 28.81 12.18 13.81
CA ALA A 10 28.58 13.51 13.24
C ALA A 10 28.56 13.53 11.70
N LEU A 11 29.34 12.66 11.04
CA LEU A 11 29.50 12.65 9.59
C LEU A 11 28.24 12.15 8.85
N LEU A 12 27.44 11.24 9.43
CA LEU A 12 26.18 10.83 8.82
C LEU A 12 25.06 11.85 9.03
N TYR A 13 25.01 12.58 10.16
CA TYR A 13 24.03 13.64 10.35
C TYR A 13 24.14 14.71 9.25
N ALA A 14 25.38 15.16 8.97
CA ALA A 14 25.66 16.00 7.81
C ALA A 14 25.45 15.23 6.48
N GLY A 15 25.91 13.98 6.41
CA GLY A 15 25.93 13.15 5.21
C GLY A 15 24.56 12.75 4.63
N VAL A 16 23.54 12.58 5.47
CA VAL A 16 22.19 12.12 5.07
C VAL A 16 21.14 13.21 5.22
N VAL A 17 21.31 14.17 6.15
CA VAL A 17 20.30 15.22 6.39
C VAL A 17 20.69 16.58 5.82
N LEU A 18 21.99 16.86 5.60
CA LEU A 18 22.45 18.13 5.03
C LEU A 18 23.04 18.02 3.60
N ARG A 19 23.35 16.82 3.09
CA ARG A 19 23.80 16.63 1.69
C ARG A 19 22.64 16.62 0.70
N ARG A 20 22.93 17.12 -0.50
CA ARG A 20 22.06 17.03 -1.68
C ARG A 20 21.97 15.63 -2.30
N GLU A 21 22.84 14.69 -1.91
CA GLU A 21 23.05 13.40 -2.58
C GLU A 21 23.07 12.22 -1.57
N PRO A 22 21.92 11.79 -1.03
CA PRO A 22 21.88 10.72 -0.03
C PRO A 22 22.21 9.34 -0.64
N THR A 23 21.79 9.06 -1.87
CA THR A 23 22.06 7.78 -2.57
C THR A 23 23.56 7.52 -2.75
N ALA A 24 24.30 8.51 -3.26
CA ALA A 24 25.75 8.45 -3.39
C ALA A 24 26.48 8.33 -2.04
N TYR A 25 25.89 8.82 -0.95
CA TYR A 25 26.42 8.62 0.40
C TYR A 25 26.26 7.16 0.87
N PHE A 26 25.08 6.56 0.73
CA PHE A 26 24.88 5.16 1.07
C PHE A 26 25.69 4.20 0.19
N ALA A 27 25.91 4.52 -1.09
CA ALA A 27 26.79 3.75 -1.97
C ALA A 27 28.25 3.72 -1.48
N ARG A 28 28.82 4.87 -1.08
CA ARG A 28 30.16 4.92 -0.47
C ARG A 28 30.21 4.18 0.88
N LEU A 29 29.17 4.33 1.69
CA LEU A 29 29.07 3.65 2.99
C LEU A 29 29.04 2.11 2.84
N ALA A 30 28.38 1.60 1.79
CA ALA A 30 28.37 0.18 1.46
C ALA A 30 29.74 -0.33 0.97
N HIS A 31 30.52 0.51 0.29
CA HIS A 31 31.88 0.17 -0.11
C HIS A 31 32.86 0.16 1.07
N GLU A 32 32.80 1.15 1.96
CA GLU A 32 33.68 1.29 3.13
C GLU A 32 33.36 0.26 4.24
N TYR A 33 32.07 -0.08 4.42
CA TYR A 33 31.59 -1.02 5.43
C TYR A 33 30.76 -2.14 4.76
N PRO A 34 31.41 -3.14 4.14
CA PRO A 34 30.77 -4.07 3.20
C PRO A 34 29.68 -4.99 3.77
N ARG A 35 29.62 -5.19 5.10
CA ARG A 35 28.58 -6.03 5.73
C ARG A 35 27.57 -5.20 6.52
N LEU A 36 28.00 -4.69 7.66
CA LEU A 36 27.16 -3.95 8.60
C LEU A 36 27.90 -2.69 9.06
N ALA A 37 27.30 -1.51 8.84
CA ALA A 37 27.82 -0.25 9.38
C ALA A 37 27.00 0.17 10.61
N HIS A 38 27.66 0.58 11.69
CA HIS A 38 26.99 1.18 12.87
C HIS A 38 27.24 2.68 12.98
N LEU A 39 26.22 3.40 13.44
CA LEU A 39 26.32 4.82 13.76
C LEU A 39 25.20 5.25 14.71
N ARG A 40 25.21 6.54 15.06
CA ARG A 40 24.21 7.15 15.95
C ARG A 40 23.61 8.40 15.35
N LEU A 41 22.27 8.47 15.37
CA LEU A 41 21.51 9.69 15.09
C LEU A 41 21.01 10.27 16.42
N GLY A 42 21.92 10.96 17.12
CA GLY A 42 21.71 11.43 18.49
C GLY A 42 21.61 10.26 19.49
N ARG A 43 20.41 10.03 20.04
CA ARG A 43 20.12 8.91 20.94
C ARG A 43 19.76 7.61 20.21
N GLU A 44 19.37 7.68 18.94
CA GLU A 44 18.94 6.52 18.15
C GLU A 44 20.15 5.78 17.55
N HIS A 45 20.21 4.46 17.72
CA HIS A 45 21.18 3.62 17.00
C HIS A 45 20.70 3.37 15.58
N VAL A 46 21.60 3.51 14.62
CA VAL A 46 21.34 3.22 13.21
C VAL A 46 22.34 2.17 12.73
N TYR A 47 21.81 1.12 12.11
CA TYR A 47 22.57 0.03 11.51
C TYR A 47 22.27 0.02 10.01
N VAL A 48 23.30 0.02 9.16
CA VAL A 48 23.17 -0.02 7.70
C VAL A 48 23.59 -1.39 7.19
N LEU A 49 22.64 -2.10 6.60
CA LEU A 49 22.79 -3.46 6.08
C LEU A 49 23.22 -3.37 4.62
N ASN A 50 24.50 -3.69 4.39
CA ASN A 50 25.18 -3.55 3.09
C ASN A 50 25.46 -4.92 2.43
N HIS A 51 24.96 -6.02 3.00
CA HIS A 51 25.09 -7.36 2.43
C HIS A 51 23.73 -8.10 2.35
N PRO A 52 23.45 -8.85 1.27
CA PRO A 52 22.15 -9.52 1.05
C PRO A 52 21.72 -10.51 2.12
N ASP A 53 22.65 -11.25 2.73
CA ASP A 53 22.36 -12.21 3.82
C ASP A 53 21.73 -11.52 5.04
N LEU A 54 22.27 -10.38 5.47
CA LEU A 54 21.75 -9.59 6.59
C LEU A 54 20.37 -9.01 6.26
N VAL A 55 20.16 -8.59 5.01
CA VAL A 55 18.85 -8.11 4.54
C VAL A 55 17.84 -9.25 4.52
N GLN A 56 18.21 -10.43 4.01
CA GLN A 56 17.39 -11.64 4.03
C GLN A 56 17.04 -12.04 5.48
N GLU A 57 18.03 -12.10 6.38
CA GLU A 57 17.79 -12.42 7.78
C GLU A 57 16.85 -11.41 8.44
N LEU A 58 17.15 -10.10 8.37
CA LEU A 58 16.37 -9.10 9.08
C LEU A 58 14.96 -8.91 8.50
N PHE A 59 14.79 -8.96 7.17
CA PHE A 59 13.50 -8.68 6.52
C PHE A 59 12.61 -9.92 6.41
N VAL A 60 13.18 -11.12 6.38
CA VAL A 60 12.44 -12.39 6.24
C VAL A 60 12.43 -13.16 7.56
N THR A 61 13.59 -13.66 8.01
CA THR A 61 13.71 -14.55 9.18
C THR A 61 13.29 -13.84 10.47
N ARG A 62 13.86 -12.66 10.75
CA ARG A 62 13.55 -11.78 11.89
C ARG A 62 12.46 -10.75 11.55
N GLY A 63 11.69 -10.97 10.47
CA GLY A 63 10.68 -10.02 10.00
C GLY A 63 9.54 -9.78 11.00
N ARG A 64 9.31 -10.72 11.93
CA ARG A 64 8.34 -10.59 13.04
C ARG A 64 8.89 -9.76 14.22
N ASP A 65 10.21 -9.76 14.40
CA ASP A 65 10.93 -9.07 15.47
C ASP A 65 11.18 -7.58 15.14
N THR A 66 10.63 -7.11 14.01
CA THR A 66 10.83 -5.74 13.50
C THR A 66 9.52 -5.08 13.03
N ARG A 67 9.37 -3.79 13.37
CA ARG A 67 8.35 -2.91 12.77
C ARG A 67 8.89 -2.06 11.62
N LYS A 68 8.03 -1.34 10.91
CA LYS A 68 8.38 -0.40 9.85
C LYS A 68 9.32 0.70 10.40
N GLY A 69 10.23 1.17 9.55
CA GLY A 69 11.18 2.20 9.93
C GLY A 69 10.58 3.60 10.04
N ARG A 70 11.34 4.51 10.65
CA ARG A 70 11.00 5.92 10.93
C ARG A 70 10.38 6.69 9.75
N ALA A 71 10.78 6.38 8.51
CA ALA A 71 10.21 6.99 7.31
C ALA A 71 8.69 6.76 7.18
N LEU A 72 8.21 5.56 7.52
CA LEU A 72 6.79 5.20 7.46
C LEU A 72 6.03 5.64 8.71
N GLU A 73 6.67 5.66 9.89
CA GLU A 73 6.12 6.30 11.09
C GLU A 73 5.76 7.78 10.82
N ARG A 74 6.55 8.47 9.96
CA ARG A 74 6.36 9.89 9.61
C ARG A 74 5.32 10.14 8.51
N ILE A 75 5.09 9.18 7.61
CA ILE A 75 4.05 9.30 6.58
C ILE A 75 2.64 8.94 7.10
N ARG A 76 2.54 8.37 8.31
CA ARG A 76 1.27 8.14 9.04
C ARG A 76 0.42 9.40 9.21
N LEU A 77 1.05 10.58 9.31
CA LEU A 77 0.35 11.88 9.32
C LEU A 77 -0.48 12.13 8.05
N LEU A 78 -0.09 11.53 6.93
CA LEU A 78 -0.79 11.62 5.64
C LEU A 78 -1.70 10.41 5.41
N LEU A 79 -1.17 9.19 5.58
CA LEU A 79 -1.85 7.95 5.17
C LEU A 79 -2.77 7.35 6.24
N GLY A 80 -2.80 7.93 7.44
CA GLY A 80 -3.49 7.35 8.60
C GLY A 80 -2.99 5.93 8.88
N ASP A 81 -3.90 5.00 9.16
CA ASP A 81 -3.64 3.59 9.47
C ASP A 81 -3.96 2.62 8.32
N GLY A 82 -3.72 3.04 7.08
CA GLY A 82 -3.78 2.20 5.89
C GLY A 82 -2.63 1.19 5.79
N LEU A 83 -2.67 0.31 4.78
CA LEU A 83 -1.76 -0.83 4.62
C LEU A 83 -0.26 -0.45 4.64
N LEU A 84 0.10 0.73 4.11
CA LEU A 84 1.50 1.17 4.05
C LEU A 84 2.05 1.61 5.41
N THR A 85 1.20 1.97 6.38
CA THR A 85 1.59 2.46 7.72
C THR A 85 1.24 1.50 8.86
N SER A 86 0.24 0.65 8.68
CA SER A 86 -0.24 -0.33 9.68
C SER A 86 0.78 -1.42 10.08
N GLU A 87 0.52 -2.11 11.19
CA GLU A 87 1.43 -3.13 11.72
C GLU A 87 0.72 -4.41 12.19
N GLY A 88 1.51 -5.46 12.43
CA GLY A 88 1.05 -6.69 13.10
C GLY A 88 -0.17 -7.33 12.43
N GLU A 89 -1.17 -7.69 13.24
CA GLU A 89 -2.42 -8.27 12.73
C GLU A 89 -3.23 -7.30 11.87
N ARG A 90 -3.24 -5.99 12.16
CA ARG A 90 -3.96 -5.00 11.33
C ARG A 90 -3.42 -5.00 9.90
N HIS A 91 -2.09 -4.99 9.75
CA HIS A 91 -1.46 -5.14 8.44
C HIS A 91 -1.80 -6.49 7.78
N ARG A 92 -1.79 -7.61 8.53
CA ARG A 92 -2.16 -8.93 7.98
C ARG A 92 -3.63 -9.01 7.55
N ALA A 93 -4.54 -8.35 8.26
CA ALA A 93 -5.96 -8.27 7.91
C ALA A 93 -6.17 -7.44 6.64
N GLN A 94 -5.68 -6.19 6.63
CA GLN A 94 -5.75 -5.30 5.47
C GLN A 94 -5.11 -5.92 4.21
N ARG A 95 -3.96 -6.59 4.35
CA ARG A 95 -3.31 -7.26 3.22
C ARG A 95 -4.14 -8.46 2.71
N ARG A 96 -4.86 -9.17 3.59
CA ARG A 96 -5.78 -10.25 3.19
C ARG A 96 -7.01 -9.70 2.47
N LEU A 97 -7.49 -8.51 2.81
CA LEU A 97 -8.59 -7.84 2.11
C LEU A 97 -8.19 -7.31 0.72
N ILE A 98 -7.00 -6.73 0.58
CA ILE A 98 -6.56 -6.07 -0.66
C ILE A 98 -6.00 -7.06 -1.69
N GLN A 99 -5.35 -8.15 -1.28
CA GLN A 99 -4.69 -9.09 -2.22
C GLN A 99 -5.62 -9.73 -3.28
N PRO A 100 -6.87 -10.16 -2.98
CA PRO A 100 -7.76 -10.75 -3.98
C PRO A 100 -8.07 -9.82 -5.16
N ALA A 101 -8.25 -8.52 -4.90
CA ALA A 101 -8.45 -7.51 -5.96
C ALA A 101 -7.17 -7.28 -6.80
N LEU A 102 -6.00 -7.68 -6.29
CA LEU A 102 -4.71 -7.66 -7.00
C LEU A 102 -4.29 -9.07 -7.46
N HIS A 103 -5.23 -10.01 -7.54
CA HIS A 103 -5.00 -11.34 -8.09
C HIS A 103 -5.00 -11.32 -9.63
N SER A 104 -4.43 -12.35 -10.26
CA SER A 104 -4.13 -12.36 -11.69
C SER A 104 -5.35 -12.19 -12.60
N GLU A 105 -6.54 -12.62 -12.15
CA GLU A 105 -7.78 -12.48 -12.93
C GLU A 105 -8.20 -11.02 -13.08
N ARG A 106 -8.22 -10.25 -11.97
CA ARG A 106 -8.44 -8.80 -11.99
C ARG A 106 -7.36 -8.06 -12.75
N ILE A 107 -6.11 -8.53 -12.68
CA ILE A 107 -5.00 -7.96 -13.46
C ILE A 107 -5.21 -8.12 -14.98
N ARG A 108 -5.95 -9.14 -15.47
CA ARG A 108 -6.34 -9.19 -16.91
C ARG A 108 -7.33 -8.09 -17.29
N GLU A 109 -8.21 -7.70 -16.38
CA GLU A 109 -9.16 -6.61 -16.58
C GLU A 109 -8.40 -5.27 -16.57
N TYR A 110 -7.58 -5.05 -15.53
CA TYR A 110 -6.77 -3.85 -15.40
C TYR A 110 -5.75 -3.68 -16.53
N ALA A 111 -5.18 -4.75 -17.09
CA ALA A 111 -4.28 -4.67 -18.24
C ALA A 111 -4.96 -4.05 -19.46
N ARG A 112 -6.25 -4.31 -19.69
CA ARG A 112 -7.01 -3.68 -20.78
C ARG A 112 -7.22 -2.19 -20.52
N THR A 113 -7.55 -1.80 -19.28
CA THR A 113 -7.64 -0.39 -18.86
C THR A 113 -6.30 0.32 -19.00
N MET A 114 -5.20 -0.30 -18.57
CA MET A 114 -3.82 0.22 -18.72
C MET A 114 -3.45 0.45 -20.18
N ALA A 115 -3.70 -0.53 -21.05
CA ALA A 115 -3.43 -0.42 -22.48
C ALA A 115 -4.36 0.59 -23.19
N GLY A 116 -5.58 0.81 -22.69
CA GLY A 116 -6.46 1.89 -23.12
C GLY A 116 -5.88 3.26 -22.76
N ALA A 117 -5.64 3.50 -21.46
CA ALA A 117 -5.10 4.76 -20.94
C ALA A 117 -3.75 5.13 -21.59
N ALA A 118 -2.85 4.16 -21.79
CA ALA A 118 -1.58 4.39 -22.47
C ALA A 118 -1.76 4.82 -23.94
N ARG A 119 -2.68 4.18 -24.67
CA ARG A 119 -3.01 4.55 -26.05
C ARG A 119 -3.62 5.95 -26.13
N GLU A 120 -4.67 6.23 -25.34
CA GLU A 120 -5.32 7.55 -25.28
C GLU A 120 -4.33 8.67 -24.95
N HIS A 121 -3.45 8.44 -23.97
CA HIS A 121 -2.44 9.40 -23.56
C HIS A 121 -1.41 9.66 -24.67
N SER A 122 -0.85 8.60 -25.27
CA SER A 122 0.11 8.72 -26.38
C SER A 122 -0.49 9.30 -27.67
N ALA A 123 -1.80 9.17 -27.89
CA ALA A 123 -2.50 9.73 -29.05
C ALA A 123 -2.58 11.27 -29.02
N GLY A 124 -2.32 11.89 -27.87
CA GLY A 124 -2.18 13.35 -27.76
C GLY A 124 -0.85 13.89 -28.28
N TRP A 125 0.19 13.06 -28.35
CA TRP A 125 1.55 13.47 -28.72
C TRP A 125 1.72 13.59 -30.25
N ARG A 126 2.53 14.55 -30.68
CA ARG A 126 2.88 14.76 -32.10
C ARG A 126 4.33 14.39 -32.38
N ASP A 127 4.59 13.95 -33.60
CA ASP A 127 5.97 13.70 -34.04
C ASP A 127 6.82 14.98 -33.97
N GLY A 128 8.04 14.85 -33.45
CA GLY A 128 8.94 15.98 -33.16
C GLY A 128 8.56 16.87 -31.95
N GLU A 129 7.49 16.56 -31.21
CA GLU A 129 7.10 17.30 -30.01
C GLU A 129 8.07 17.06 -28.84
N GLN A 130 8.25 18.08 -27.99
CA GLN A 130 9.03 17.97 -26.75
C GLN A 130 8.08 18.03 -25.55
N VAL A 131 7.99 16.92 -24.80
CA VAL A 131 7.13 16.77 -23.62
C VAL A 131 7.96 16.55 -22.35
N ASP A 132 7.43 16.93 -21.20
CA ASP A 132 8.00 16.56 -19.90
C ASP A 132 7.57 15.13 -19.55
N LEU A 133 8.42 14.15 -19.86
CA LEU A 133 8.16 12.73 -19.60
C LEU A 133 7.83 12.42 -18.12
N ALA A 134 8.29 13.23 -17.16
CA ALA A 134 7.92 13.02 -15.76
C ALA A 134 6.47 13.44 -15.48
N ALA A 135 6.04 14.56 -16.08
CA ALA A 135 4.65 15.01 -16.02
C ALA A 135 3.70 14.06 -16.77
N GLU A 136 4.10 13.62 -17.98
CA GLU A 136 3.33 12.68 -18.78
C GLU A 136 3.14 11.32 -18.06
N MET A 137 4.23 10.72 -17.54
CA MET A 137 4.11 9.45 -16.81
C MET A 137 3.33 9.58 -15.50
N SER A 138 3.33 10.75 -14.86
CA SER A 138 2.43 11.05 -13.73
C SER A 138 0.96 11.09 -14.19
N ALA A 139 0.64 11.78 -15.28
CA ALA A 139 -0.72 11.83 -15.82
C ALA A 139 -1.24 10.46 -16.26
N LEU A 140 -0.42 9.68 -16.97
CA LEU A 140 -0.75 8.31 -17.37
C LEU A 140 -1.04 7.43 -16.15
N THR A 141 -0.13 7.39 -15.17
CA THR A 141 -0.31 6.51 -14.00
C THR A 141 -1.44 6.97 -13.08
N MET A 142 -1.74 8.26 -13.01
CA MET A 142 -2.93 8.78 -12.31
C MET A 142 -4.21 8.30 -12.98
N THR A 143 -4.26 8.34 -14.32
CA THR A 143 -5.39 7.83 -15.12
C THR A 143 -5.57 6.33 -14.91
N VAL A 144 -4.49 5.55 -15.00
CA VAL A 144 -4.50 4.09 -14.77
C VAL A 144 -4.99 3.75 -13.36
N VAL A 145 -4.48 4.43 -12.32
CA VAL A 145 -4.86 4.16 -10.93
C VAL A 145 -6.32 4.57 -10.67
N GLY A 146 -6.76 5.71 -11.18
CA GLY A 146 -8.15 6.16 -11.13
C GLY A 146 -9.11 5.14 -11.74
N GLN A 147 -8.88 4.77 -13.00
CA GLN A 147 -9.78 3.89 -13.73
C GLN A 147 -9.74 2.44 -13.22
N ALA A 148 -8.56 1.87 -12.98
CA ALA A 148 -8.42 0.46 -12.62
C ALA A 148 -8.76 0.17 -11.15
N LEU A 149 -8.36 1.04 -10.20
CA LEU A 149 -8.54 0.78 -8.77
C LEU A 149 -9.78 1.46 -8.16
N PHE A 150 -10.24 2.57 -8.74
CA PHE A 150 -11.32 3.39 -8.16
C PHE A 150 -12.55 3.52 -9.06
N GLY A 151 -12.46 3.14 -10.34
CA GLY A 151 -13.55 3.30 -11.31
C GLY A 151 -13.84 4.77 -11.71
N SER A 152 -12.93 5.71 -11.42
CA SER A 152 -13.13 7.15 -11.62
C SER A 152 -12.08 7.75 -12.56
N ASP A 153 -12.47 8.79 -13.32
CA ASP A 153 -11.53 9.59 -14.10
C ASP A 153 -10.80 10.60 -13.19
N LEU A 154 -9.49 10.42 -13.04
CA LEU A 154 -8.63 11.31 -12.25
C LEU A 154 -7.73 12.24 -13.09
N ARG A 155 -7.88 12.28 -14.42
CA ARG A 155 -7.05 13.11 -15.33
C ARG A 155 -6.94 14.56 -14.85
N GLY A 156 -8.07 15.16 -14.48
CA GLY A 156 -8.15 16.55 -13.98
C GLY A 156 -7.56 16.81 -12.58
N GLU A 157 -7.28 15.77 -11.79
CA GLU A 157 -6.67 15.92 -10.46
C GLU A 157 -5.15 15.75 -10.46
N THR A 158 -4.55 15.19 -11.52
CA THR A 158 -3.11 14.90 -11.63
C THR A 158 -2.22 16.03 -11.10
N HIS A 159 -2.37 17.24 -11.64
CA HIS A 159 -1.55 18.39 -11.21
C HIS A 159 -1.74 18.74 -9.73
N ARG A 160 -2.98 18.65 -9.21
CA ARG A 160 -3.28 18.97 -7.80
C ARG A 160 -2.70 17.93 -6.85
N VAL A 161 -2.74 16.65 -7.22
CA VAL A 161 -2.11 15.56 -6.47
C VAL A 161 -0.59 15.71 -6.50
N ALA A 162 0.01 15.94 -7.67
CA ALA A 162 1.45 16.14 -7.83
C ALA A 162 1.97 17.39 -7.08
N GLU A 163 1.27 18.52 -7.16
CA GLU A 163 1.61 19.74 -6.41
C GLU A 163 1.58 19.50 -4.90
N SER A 164 0.55 18.80 -4.42
CA SER A 164 0.35 18.47 -3.01
C SER A 164 1.39 17.46 -2.52
N LEU A 165 1.69 16.41 -3.29
CA LEU A 165 2.76 15.45 -2.99
C LEU A 165 4.13 16.14 -2.99
N GLY A 166 4.39 17.02 -3.95
CA GLY A 166 5.55 17.89 -3.94
C GLY A 166 5.62 18.78 -2.69
N ALA A 167 4.49 19.28 -2.18
CA ALA A 167 4.43 20.06 -0.94
C ALA A 167 4.74 19.21 0.30
N LEU A 168 4.32 17.95 0.32
CA LEU A 168 4.67 16.98 1.36
C LEU A 168 6.16 16.61 1.30
N LEU A 169 6.71 16.34 0.12
CA LEU A 169 8.13 16.01 -0.08
C LEU A 169 9.03 17.21 0.26
N ARG A 170 8.60 18.45 -0.02
CA ARG A 170 9.27 19.68 0.43
C ARG A 170 9.36 19.70 1.96
N GLY A 171 10.58 19.57 2.48
CA GLY A 171 10.84 19.50 3.92
C GLY A 171 10.73 18.11 4.55
N TYR A 172 10.51 17.04 3.77
CA TYR A 172 10.58 15.65 4.24
C TYR A 172 11.89 15.37 4.99
N GLN A 173 13.03 15.80 4.45
CA GLN A 173 14.35 15.69 5.11
C GLN A 173 14.37 16.35 6.50
N ARG A 174 13.76 17.53 6.66
CA ARG A 174 13.66 18.21 7.97
C ARG A 174 12.73 17.43 8.92
N ARG A 175 11.68 16.79 8.42
CA ARG A 175 10.77 15.94 9.22
C ARG A 175 11.38 14.59 9.63
N MET A 176 12.51 14.19 9.03
CA MET A 176 13.30 13.04 9.49
C MET A 176 14.23 13.38 10.67
N LEU A 177 14.46 14.66 10.99
CA LEU A 177 15.35 15.07 12.09
C LEU A 177 14.86 14.60 13.47
N PRO A 178 15.76 14.28 14.41
CA PRO A 178 15.43 14.21 15.84
C PRO A 178 14.73 15.49 16.30
N GLY A 179 13.64 15.37 17.07
CA GLY A 179 12.85 16.51 17.53
C GLY A 179 11.89 17.12 16.49
N ALA A 180 11.74 16.52 15.30
CA ALA A 180 10.81 17.01 14.28
C ALA A 180 9.35 17.09 14.73
N ASP A 181 8.92 16.29 15.72
CA ASP A 181 7.58 16.41 16.33
C ASP A 181 7.36 17.78 16.96
N LEU A 182 8.33 18.27 17.73
CA LEU A 182 8.28 19.59 18.34
C LEU A 182 8.22 20.70 17.29
N LEU A 183 8.93 20.55 16.17
CA LEU A 183 8.84 21.48 15.04
C LEU A 183 7.46 21.46 14.34
N LEU A 184 6.75 20.32 14.36
CA LEU A 184 5.38 20.20 13.86
C LEU A 184 4.32 20.67 14.87
N SER A 185 4.67 20.78 16.16
CA SER A 185 3.82 21.44 17.17
C SER A 185 3.81 22.96 17.03
N ILE A 186 4.87 23.58 16.47
CA ILE A 186 4.96 25.03 16.31
C ILE A 186 4.13 25.50 15.08
N PRO A 187 3.24 26.51 15.23
CA PRO A 187 2.40 27.02 14.15
C PRO A 187 3.21 27.85 13.13
N THR A 188 3.97 27.18 12.27
CA THR A 188 4.76 27.80 11.20
C THR A 188 4.03 27.83 9.86
N PRO A 189 4.37 28.74 8.92
CA PRO A 189 3.84 28.70 7.55
C PRO A 189 4.15 27.40 6.80
N GLY A 190 5.27 26.74 7.13
CA GLY A 190 5.61 25.42 6.61
C GLY A 190 4.67 24.32 7.11
N ARG A 191 4.27 24.37 8.39
CA ARG A 191 3.24 23.50 8.96
C ARG A 191 1.88 23.75 8.28
N ALA A 192 1.46 25.00 8.13
CA ALA A 192 0.19 25.34 7.49
C ALA A 192 0.09 24.77 6.06
N ARG A 193 1.11 25.00 5.23
CA ARG A 193 1.19 24.45 3.85
C ARG A 193 1.19 22.91 3.82
N LEU A 194 1.78 22.26 4.82
CA LEU A 194 1.79 20.79 4.92
C LEU A 194 0.37 20.26 5.16
N PHE A 195 -0.37 20.81 6.14
CA PHE A 195 -1.73 20.38 6.42
C PHE A 195 -2.71 20.77 5.31
N GLU A 196 -2.52 21.93 4.66
CA GLU A 196 -3.30 22.30 3.48
C GLU A 196 -3.12 21.30 2.32
N ALA A 197 -1.90 20.79 2.11
CA ALA A 197 -1.64 19.73 1.12
C ALA A 197 -2.28 18.38 1.50
N ILE A 198 -2.37 18.05 2.79
CA ILE A 198 -3.11 16.87 3.28
C ILE A 198 -4.61 17.05 3.00
N GLU A 199 -5.22 18.18 3.39
CA GLU A 199 -6.65 18.46 3.16
C GLU A 199 -7.01 18.60 1.67
N ARG A 200 -6.06 18.94 0.80
CA ARG A 200 -6.26 18.89 -0.67
C ARG A 200 -6.41 17.45 -1.15
N LEU A 201 -5.53 16.54 -0.71
CA LEU A 201 -5.60 15.12 -1.07
C LEU A 201 -6.84 14.45 -0.44
N ASP A 202 -7.18 14.80 0.81
CA ASP A 202 -8.37 14.28 1.49
C ASP A 202 -9.66 14.60 0.76
N ARG A 203 -9.78 15.79 0.17
CA ARG A 203 -10.96 16.14 -0.65
C ARG A 203 -11.06 15.31 -1.92
N VAL A 204 -9.93 14.93 -2.54
CA VAL A 204 -9.94 14.00 -3.68
C VAL A 204 -10.38 12.61 -3.22
N VAL A 205 -9.85 12.12 -2.09
CA VAL A 205 -10.19 10.79 -1.54
C VAL A 205 -11.65 10.70 -1.07
N ARG A 206 -12.16 11.71 -0.35
CA ARG A 206 -13.58 11.78 0.06
C ARG A 206 -14.50 11.78 -1.15
N ARG A 207 -14.19 12.58 -2.18
CA ARG A 207 -14.97 12.61 -3.43
C ARG A 207 -14.99 11.24 -4.13
N LEU A 208 -13.85 10.56 -4.24
CA LEU A 208 -13.80 9.19 -4.81
C LEU A 208 -14.70 8.21 -4.04
N ILE A 209 -14.70 8.28 -2.71
CA ILE A 209 -15.54 7.43 -1.84
C ILE A 209 -17.03 7.77 -2.03
N GLU A 210 -17.38 9.06 -2.10
CA GLU A 210 -18.75 9.55 -2.31
C GLU A 210 -19.28 9.17 -3.70
N GLU A 211 -18.53 9.44 -4.77
CA GLU A 211 -18.84 9.04 -6.16
C GLU A 211 -19.04 7.51 -6.26
N ARG A 212 -18.16 6.72 -5.64
CA ARG A 212 -18.22 5.26 -5.70
C ARG A 212 -19.38 4.69 -4.88
N ARG A 213 -19.76 5.32 -3.77
CA ARG A 213 -20.97 4.98 -2.99
C ARG A 213 -22.27 5.31 -3.72
N ALA A 214 -22.29 6.38 -4.51
CA ALA A 214 -23.48 6.83 -5.24
C ALA A 214 -23.81 5.97 -6.48
N ALA A 215 -22.84 5.24 -7.03
CA ALA A 215 -23.01 4.43 -8.25
C ALA A 215 -22.96 2.91 -7.98
N PRO A 216 -23.64 2.06 -8.79
CA PRO A 216 -23.74 0.61 -8.57
C PRO A 216 -22.37 -0.09 -8.43
N PRO A 217 -22.21 -1.12 -7.57
CA PRO A 217 -20.95 -1.85 -7.36
C PRO A 217 -20.25 -2.25 -8.66
N GLY A 218 -18.98 -1.87 -8.79
CA GLY A 218 -18.14 -2.14 -9.96
C GLY A 218 -17.10 -3.25 -9.71
N PRO A 219 -16.36 -3.67 -10.75
CA PRO A 219 -15.26 -4.63 -10.64
C PRO A 219 -13.95 -4.03 -10.08
N ASP A 220 -13.99 -2.79 -9.59
CA ASP A 220 -12.85 -2.05 -9.06
C ASP A 220 -12.53 -2.40 -7.59
N LEU A 221 -11.32 -2.03 -7.16
CA LEU A 221 -10.83 -2.29 -5.79
C LEU A 221 -11.61 -1.50 -4.75
N LEU A 222 -12.10 -0.28 -5.04
CA LEU A 222 -12.85 0.51 -4.07
C LEU A 222 -14.24 -0.07 -3.78
N SER A 223 -14.94 -0.58 -4.80
CA SER A 223 -16.17 -1.37 -4.62
C SER A 223 -15.94 -2.55 -3.68
N ALA A 224 -14.84 -3.29 -3.86
CA ALA A 224 -14.48 -4.42 -2.99
C ALA A 224 -14.13 -3.98 -1.55
N LEU A 225 -13.44 -2.85 -1.37
CA LEU A 225 -13.17 -2.30 -0.04
C LEU A 225 -14.45 -1.82 0.66
N LEU A 226 -15.30 -1.06 -0.03
CA LEU A 226 -16.59 -0.57 0.49
C LEU A 226 -17.56 -1.69 0.85
N ALA A 227 -17.51 -2.83 0.16
CA ALA A 227 -18.32 -4.01 0.50
C ALA A 227 -17.89 -4.74 1.79
N VAL A 228 -16.67 -4.49 2.28
CA VAL A 228 -16.10 -5.22 3.43
C VAL A 228 -15.78 -4.31 4.62
N MET A 229 -15.57 -3.01 4.40
CA MET A 229 -15.10 -2.05 5.40
C MET A 229 -16.17 -1.02 5.78
N ASP A 230 -16.66 -1.11 7.02
CA ASP A 230 -17.71 -0.23 7.57
C ASP A 230 -17.17 1.06 8.26
N ASP A 231 -15.86 1.31 8.23
CA ASP A 231 -15.22 2.49 8.83
C ASP A 231 -14.68 3.43 7.73
N ASP A 232 -15.36 4.56 7.54
CA ASP A 232 -15.01 5.61 6.60
C ASP A 232 -13.57 6.12 6.78
N THR A 233 -13.06 6.15 8.01
CA THR A 233 -11.67 6.55 8.31
C THR A 233 -10.70 5.55 7.71
N HIS A 234 -10.94 4.26 7.94
CA HIS A 234 -10.09 3.20 7.41
C HIS A 234 -10.24 3.07 5.89
N VAL A 235 -11.44 3.27 5.30
CA VAL A 235 -11.60 3.34 3.83
C VAL A 235 -10.78 4.51 3.26
N ARG A 236 -10.88 5.72 3.84
CA ARG A 236 -10.06 6.88 3.45
C ARG A 236 -8.56 6.59 3.52
N ASP A 237 -8.11 5.91 4.58
CA ASP A 237 -6.70 5.59 4.79
C ASP A 237 -6.16 4.58 3.75
N GLU A 238 -6.94 3.57 3.37
CA GLU A 238 -6.56 2.64 2.31
C GLU A 238 -6.61 3.29 0.92
N VAL A 239 -7.64 4.09 0.61
CA VAL A 239 -7.73 4.80 -0.67
C VAL A 239 -6.57 5.78 -0.84
N MET A 240 -6.26 6.57 0.18
CA MET A 240 -5.09 7.46 0.20
C MET A 240 -3.78 6.68 0.01
N THR A 241 -3.66 5.52 0.67
CA THR A 241 -2.49 4.64 0.56
C THR A 241 -2.32 4.10 -0.86
N LEU A 242 -3.38 3.56 -1.45
CA LEU A 242 -3.38 2.92 -2.76
C LEU A 242 -3.14 3.93 -3.88
N LEU A 243 -3.82 5.08 -3.82
CA LEU A 243 -3.67 6.19 -4.77
C LEU A 243 -2.21 6.64 -4.85
N LEU A 244 -1.60 6.98 -3.71
CA LEU A 244 -0.24 7.52 -3.68
C LEU A 244 0.84 6.45 -3.93
N ALA A 245 0.64 5.21 -3.46
CA ALA A 245 1.60 4.13 -3.70
C ALA A 245 1.61 3.67 -5.16
N GLY A 246 0.43 3.54 -5.80
CA GLY A 246 0.30 3.10 -7.19
C GLY A 246 0.75 4.14 -8.20
N HIS A 247 0.45 5.42 -7.96
CA HIS A 247 0.81 6.53 -8.86
C HIS A 247 2.33 6.79 -8.88
N GLU A 248 2.88 7.31 -7.79
CA GLU A 248 4.19 7.97 -7.80
C GLU A 248 5.34 6.99 -8.11
N THR A 249 5.23 5.77 -7.58
CA THR A 249 6.28 4.75 -7.76
C THR A 249 6.34 4.26 -9.21
N THR A 250 5.19 4.08 -9.85
CA THR A 250 5.07 3.67 -11.26
C THR A 250 5.51 4.80 -12.19
N ALA A 251 5.07 6.04 -11.91
CA ALA A 251 5.47 7.23 -12.69
C ALA A 251 6.99 7.39 -12.71
N SER A 252 7.63 7.30 -11.54
CA SER A 252 9.07 7.38 -11.39
C SER A 252 9.81 6.25 -12.14
N ALA A 253 9.35 5.00 -12.00
CA ALA A 253 9.94 3.86 -12.72
C ALA A 253 9.89 4.01 -14.23
N LEU A 254 8.74 4.43 -14.78
CA LEU A 254 8.57 4.65 -16.22
C LEU A 254 9.43 5.81 -16.73
N SER A 255 9.43 6.95 -16.02
CA SER A 255 10.24 8.12 -16.37
C SER A 255 11.73 7.79 -16.45
N TRP A 256 12.25 7.06 -15.47
CA TRP A 256 13.64 6.58 -15.49
C TRP A 256 13.91 5.57 -16.60
N THR A 257 12.94 4.70 -16.92
CA THR A 257 13.07 3.75 -18.03
C THR A 257 13.23 4.47 -19.36
N PHE A 258 12.35 5.42 -19.69
CA PHE A 258 12.46 6.19 -20.93
C PHE A 258 13.75 7.01 -21.00
N TRP A 259 14.15 7.65 -19.89
CA TRP A 259 15.42 8.39 -19.83
C TRP A 259 16.65 7.48 -20.03
N LEU A 260 16.63 6.27 -19.48
CA LEU A 260 17.70 5.28 -19.69
C LEU A 260 17.73 4.74 -21.13
N LEU A 261 16.57 4.59 -21.79
CA LEU A 261 16.48 4.17 -23.19
C LEU A 261 17.02 5.26 -24.14
N ASP A 262 16.64 6.53 -23.94
CA ASP A 262 17.19 7.67 -24.70
C ASP A 262 18.72 7.77 -24.54
N ALA A 263 19.22 7.61 -23.31
CA ALA A 263 20.65 7.59 -23.03
C ALA A 263 21.40 6.39 -23.65
N ASN A 264 20.69 5.30 -24.01
CA ASN A 264 21.28 4.05 -24.50
C ASN A 264 20.58 3.54 -25.79
N PRO A 265 20.82 4.17 -26.97
CA PRO A 265 20.11 3.83 -28.21
C PRO A 265 20.21 2.37 -28.64
N THR A 266 21.29 1.66 -28.32
CA THR A 266 21.43 0.21 -28.58
C THR A 266 20.41 -0.62 -27.79
N ALA A 267 20.14 -0.26 -26.53
CA ALA A 267 19.13 -0.92 -25.72
C ALA A 267 17.70 -0.56 -26.18
N ALA A 268 17.49 0.68 -26.64
CA ALA A 268 16.23 1.09 -27.27
C ALA A 268 15.96 0.34 -28.58
N GLY A 269 16.97 0.18 -29.45
CA GLY A 269 16.86 -0.64 -30.66
C GLY A 269 16.54 -2.11 -30.33
N TRP A 270 17.26 -2.70 -29.38
CA TRP A 270 17.04 -4.07 -28.91
C TRP A 270 15.64 -4.30 -28.31
N LEU A 271 15.07 -3.29 -27.65
CA LEU A 271 13.67 -3.29 -27.21
C LEU A 271 12.70 -3.21 -28.41
N HIS A 272 12.89 -2.23 -29.29
CA HIS A 272 12.03 -2.05 -30.47
C HIS A 272 12.02 -3.28 -31.40
N GLU A 273 13.13 -4.01 -31.52
CA GLU A 273 13.19 -5.30 -32.24
C GLU A 273 12.28 -6.40 -31.65
N GLU A 274 12.06 -6.41 -30.34
CA GLU A 274 11.07 -7.30 -29.72
C GLU A 274 9.67 -6.78 -29.97
N LEU A 275 9.43 -5.49 -29.77
CA LEU A 275 8.11 -4.89 -29.99
C LEU A 275 7.67 -5.07 -31.44
N ASP A 276 8.47 -4.65 -32.44
CA ASP A 276 8.20 -4.78 -33.89
C ASP A 276 7.95 -6.25 -34.34
N ARG A 277 8.43 -7.25 -33.58
CA ARG A 277 8.38 -8.69 -33.89
C ARG A 277 7.25 -9.41 -33.18
N GLU A 278 7.10 -9.22 -31.87
CA GLU A 278 6.16 -9.93 -31.01
C GLU A 278 4.80 -9.21 -30.97
N LEU A 279 4.85 -7.88 -31.01
CA LEU A 279 3.72 -6.97 -31.23
C LEU A 279 3.90 -6.28 -32.59
N PRO A 280 3.73 -6.96 -33.73
CA PRO A 280 3.67 -6.34 -35.05
C PRO A 280 2.32 -5.56 -35.18
N GLY A 281 2.09 -4.63 -34.25
CA GLY A 281 0.87 -4.44 -33.50
C GLY A 281 0.69 -3.00 -32.99
N ALA A 282 -0.40 -2.75 -32.25
CA ALA A 282 -0.56 -1.56 -31.39
C ALA A 282 -0.43 -0.15 -32.04
N GLY A 283 -0.98 0.10 -33.25
CA GLY A 283 -1.16 1.51 -33.66
C GLY A 283 -1.80 1.82 -35.03
N GLY A 284 -2.65 0.92 -35.53
CA GLY A 284 -3.87 1.31 -36.25
C GLY A 284 -5.00 1.52 -35.25
N GLY A 285 -5.94 2.45 -35.54
CA GLY A 285 -6.92 2.97 -34.57
C GLY A 285 -7.91 1.96 -33.97
N ASP A 286 -8.07 0.78 -34.57
CA ASP A 286 -9.16 -0.17 -34.28
C ASP A 286 -8.62 -1.57 -33.91
N SER A 287 -7.77 -1.67 -32.88
CA SER A 287 -7.29 -2.97 -32.36
C SER A 287 -7.75 -3.21 -30.92
N ASP A 288 -8.37 -4.37 -30.68
CA ASP A 288 -8.54 -4.90 -29.32
C ASP A 288 -7.17 -5.01 -28.63
N GLY A 289 -7.13 -4.59 -27.37
CA GLY A 289 -5.87 -4.19 -26.72
C GLY A 289 -4.91 -5.33 -26.38
N LEU A 290 -3.63 -4.95 -26.19
CA LEU A 290 -2.57 -5.79 -25.61
C LEU A 290 -3.10 -6.64 -24.45
N SER A 291 -3.04 -7.97 -24.58
CA SER A 291 -3.54 -8.86 -23.56
C SER A 291 -2.48 -9.09 -22.48
N CYS A 292 -2.93 -9.47 -21.28
CA CYS A 292 -2.01 -9.80 -20.19
C CYS A 292 -1.15 -11.05 -20.50
N ALA A 293 -1.58 -11.91 -21.44
CA ALA A 293 -0.84 -13.10 -21.88
C ALA A 293 0.32 -12.75 -22.82
N ASP A 294 0.21 -11.68 -23.61
CA ASP A 294 1.28 -11.23 -24.51
C ASP A 294 2.54 -10.81 -23.76
N LEU A 295 2.42 -10.45 -22.49
CA LEU A 295 3.54 -10.04 -21.62
C LEU A 295 4.59 -11.14 -21.40
N ASP A 296 4.24 -12.42 -21.56
CA ASP A 296 5.22 -13.52 -21.51
C ASP A 296 6.11 -13.56 -22.77
N ARG A 297 5.66 -12.98 -23.89
CA ARG A 297 6.41 -12.85 -25.14
C ARG A 297 7.33 -11.63 -25.15
N LEU A 298 7.39 -10.86 -24.06
CA LEU A 298 8.14 -9.61 -23.96
C LEU A 298 9.30 -9.65 -22.93
N PRO A 299 10.22 -10.65 -22.98
CA PRO A 299 11.31 -10.77 -22.02
C PRO A 299 12.30 -9.59 -22.09
N ARG A 300 12.55 -8.97 -23.25
CA ARG A 300 13.44 -7.80 -23.37
C ARG A 300 12.82 -6.56 -22.73
N THR A 301 11.51 -6.34 -22.91
CA THR A 301 10.74 -5.29 -22.24
C THR A 301 10.81 -5.43 -20.73
N ARG A 302 10.63 -6.67 -20.23
CA ARG A 302 10.77 -7.00 -18.81
C ARG A 302 12.19 -6.77 -18.30
N ALA A 303 13.20 -7.16 -19.07
CA ALA A 303 14.61 -6.93 -18.77
C ALA A 303 14.99 -5.44 -18.72
N VAL A 304 14.45 -4.63 -19.64
CA VAL A 304 14.63 -3.17 -19.69
C VAL A 304 14.11 -2.51 -18.41
N LEU A 305 12.87 -2.81 -18.02
CA LEU A 305 12.28 -2.24 -16.82
C LEU A 305 12.97 -2.76 -15.53
N ALA A 306 13.47 -4.00 -15.53
CA ALA A 306 14.19 -4.56 -14.39
C ALA A 306 15.55 -3.87 -14.20
N GLU A 307 16.30 -3.67 -15.27
CA GLU A 307 17.56 -2.92 -15.24
C GLU A 307 17.31 -1.44 -14.90
N ALA A 308 16.20 -0.86 -15.37
CA ALA A 308 15.80 0.50 -15.01
C ALA A 308 15.47 0.64 -13.53
N MET A 309 14.79 -0.34 -12.91
CA MET A 309 14.57 -0.36 -11.45
C MET A 309 15.83 -0.77 -10.66
N ARG A 310 16.75 -1.54 -11.23
CA ARG A 310 18.06 -1.82 -10.61
C ARG A 310 18.86 -0.52 -10.47
N LEU A 311 18.90 0.28 -11.53
CA LEU A 311 19.59 1.57 -11.51
C LEU A 311 18.77 2.65 -10.78
N CYS A 312 17.51 2.84 -11.10
CA CYS A 312 16.70 3.94 -10.58
C CYS A 312 15.49 3.42 -9.81
N PRO A 313 15.69 2.73 -8.66
CA PRO A 313 14.58 2.18 -7.90
C PRO A 313 13.76 3.34 -7.28
N PRO A 314 12.43 3.39 -7.48
CA PRO A 314 11.58 4.47 -6.96
C PRO A 314 11.65 4.61 -5.43
N SER A 315 11.86 3.50 -4.73
CA SER A 315 12.32 3.50 -3.34
C SER A 315 13.80 3.15 -3.31
N TRP A 316 14.64 3.99 -2.71
CA TRP A 316 16.09 3.80 -2.69
C TRP A 316 16.64 3.40 -1.30
N LEU A 317 15.79 3.40 -0.27
CA LEU A 317 16.13 3.10 1.12
C LEU A 317 14.94 2.45 1.85
N LEU A 318 15.15 1.24 2.37
CA LEU A 318 14.16 0.53 3.19
C LEU A 318 14.57 0.54 4.65
N GLY A 319 13.59 0.61 5.56
CA GLY A 319 13.81 0.68 7.00
C GLY A 319 13.01 -0.34 7.81
N ARG A 320 13.62 -0.79 8.90
CA ARG A 320 13.06 -1.62 9.96
C ARG A 320 13.45 -1.05 11.33
N ARG A 321 12.61 -1.22 12.34
CA ARG A 321 12.95 -0.90 13.74
C ARG A 321 12.86 -2.17 14.56
N THR A 322 13.91 -2.52 15.30
CA THR A 322 13.92 -3.72 16.16
C THR A 322 12.91 -3.56 17.29
N LEU A 323 12.17 -4.62 17.61
CA LEU A 323 11.20 -4.66 18.72
C LEU A 323 11.82 -5.27 19.99
N VAL A 324 12.80 -6.16 19.81
CA VAL A 324 13.55 -6.86 20.85
C VAL A 324 15.04 -6.65 20.61
N ASP A 325 15.87 -7.02 21.58
CA ASP A 325 17.31 -7.17 21.37
C ASP A 325 17.54 -8.33 20.37
N LEU A 326 18.36 -8.08 19.35
CA LEU A 326 18.71 -9.04 18.31
C LEU A 326 20.23 -9.17 18.22
N GLU A 327 20.69 -10.27 17.63
CA GLU A 327 22.05 -10.39 17.12
C GLU A 327 21.99 -10.43 15.59
N LEU A 328 22.94 -9.77 14.93
CA LEU A 328 23.07 -9.75 13.47
C LEU A 328 24.55 -9.63 13.10
N ASP A 329 25.06 -10.53 12.25
CA ASP A 329 26.49 -10.58 11.87
C ASP A 329 27.45 -10.70 13.08
N GLY A 330 27.01 -11.36 14.16
CA GLY A 330 27.74 -11.48 15.44
C GLY A 330 27.69 -10.23 16.33
N TRP A 331 26.90 -9.21 15.98
CA TRP A 331 26.81 -7.97 16.74
C TRP A 331 25.47 -7.81 17.47
N PRO A 332 25.46 -7.30 18.72
CA PRO A 332 24.22 -6.98 19.43
C PRO A 332 23.57 -5.71 18.86
N LEU A 333 22.28 -5.83 18.54
CA LEU A 333 21.36 -4.79 18.08
C LEU A 333 20.29 -4.59 19.17
N PRO A 334 20.41 -3.55 20.03
CA PRO A 334 19.40 -3.29 21.06
C PRO A 334 18.01 -3.03 20.48
N ALA A 335 16.98 -3.32 21.26
CA ALA A 335 15.59 -2.99 20.95
C ALA A 335 15.43 -1.49 20.63
N GLY A 336 14.53 -1.19 19.69
CA GLY A 336 14.29 0.17 19.21
C GLY A 336 15.37 0.73 18.27
N SER A 337 16.39 -0.05 17.88
CA SER A 337 17.39 0.35 16.89
C SER A 337 16.78 0.45 15.48
N LEU A 338 17.20 1.47 14.72
CA LEU A 338 16.82 1.64 13.33
C LEU A 338 17.78 0.87 12.42
N CYS A 339 17.27 -0.08 11.67
CA CYS A 339 18.01 -0.82 10.66
C CYS A 339 17.58 -0.35 9.27
N VAL A 340 18.52 0.00 8.41
CA VAL A 340 18.25 0.47 7.04
C VAL A 340 19.09 -0.29 6.02
N THR A 341 18.56 -0.44 4.81
CA THR A 341 19.32 -0.93 3.66
C THR A 341 19.01 -0.07 2.45
N SER A 342 20.04 0.27 1.66
CA SER A 342 19.85 1.07 0.44
C SER A 342 19.75 0.16 -0.76
N GLN A 343 18.55 0.11 -1.36
CA GLN A 343 18.30 -0.57 -2.63
C GLN A 343 19.25 -0.03 -3.70
N PHE A 344 19.39 1.29 -3.80
CA PHE A 344 20.29 1.95 -4.76
C PHE A 344 21.76 1.48 -4.66
N ALA A 345 22.25 1.24 -3.43
CA ALA A 345 23.60 0.74 -3.19
C ALA A 345 23.72 -0.76 -3.51
N LEU A 346 22.86 -1.61 -2.93
CA LEU A 346 22.89 -3.07 -3.14
C LEU A 346 22.69 -3.45 -4.62
N HIS A 347 21.79 -2.76 -5.32
CA HIS A 347 21.52 -2.98 -6.74
C HIS A 347 22.69 -2.56 -7.65
N ARG A 348 23.71 -1.86 -7.12
CA ARG A 348 24.94 -1.44 -7.81
C ARG A 348 26.21 -2.02 -7.21
N ASP A 349 26.10 -2.93 -6.26
CA ASP A 349 27.30 -3.41 -5.59
C ASP A 349 28.13 -4.31 -6.54
N PRO A 350 29.40 -3.97 -6.81
CA PRO A 350 30.24 -4.75 -7.73
C PRO A 350 30.49 -6.18 -7.25
N ARG A 351 30.21 -6.52 -5.98
CA ARG A 351 30.28 -7.87 -5.44
C ARG A 351 29.15 -8.79 -5.94
N PHE A 352 28.02 -8.21 -6.36
CA PHE A 352 26.85 -8.96 -6.83
C PHE A 352 26.48 -8.65 -8.29
N TRP A 353 27.01 -7.57 -8.85
CA TRP A 353 26.65 -7.07 -10.18
C TRP A 353 27.89 -6.77 -11.03
N SER A 354 28.03 -7.47 -12.15
CA SER A 354 29.06 -7.16 -13.15
C SER A 354 28.74 -5.86 -13.89
N ARG A 355 29.74 -4.96 -13.99
CA ARG A 355 29.63 -3.62 -14.60
C ARG A 355 28.43 -2.82 -14.06
N PRO A 356 28.33 -2.63 -12.73
CA PRO A 356 27.08 -2.29 -12.04
C PRO A 356 26.45 -0.96 -12.44
N GLU A 357 27.23 0.02 -12.89
CA GLU A 357 26.73 1.34 -13.27
C GLU A 357 26.19 1.40 -14.72
N ARG A 358 26.44 0.38 -15.54
CA ARG A 358 25.94 0.33 -16.92
C ARG A 358 24.49 -0.10 -16.96
N PHE A 359 23.72 0.51 -17.85
CA PHE A 359 22.39 0.03 -18.24
C PHE A 359 22.56 -1.11 -19.24
N GLU A 360 22.38 -2.34 -18.78
CA GLU A 360 22.55 -3.55 -19.58
C GLU A 360 21.38 -4.52 -19.32
N PRO A 361 20.22 -4.29 -19.96
CA PRO A 361 19.06 -5.16 -19.84
C PRO A 361 19.35 -6.64 -20.15
N ALA A 362 20.27 -6.93 -21.08
CA ALA A 362 20.61 -8.30 -21.46
C ALA A 362 21.09 -9.19 -20.30
N ARG A 363 21.52 -8.63 -19.16
CA ARG A 363 21.90 -9.42 -17.96
C ARG A 363 20.76 -10.27 -17.37
N TRP A 364 19.51 -9.88 -17.65
CA TRP A 364 18.28 -10.50 -17.15
C TRP A 364 17.72 -11.57 -18.09
N ILE A 365 18.44 -11.89 -19.17
CA ILE A 365 18.02 -12.88 -20.15
C ILE A 365 18.77 -14.18 -19.89
N GLY A 366 18.02 -15.25 -19.61
CA GLY A 366 18.56 -16.59 -19.41
C GLY A 366 19.09 -17.21 -20.71
N PRO A 367 19.82 -18.35 -20.63
CA PRO A 367 20.33 -19.06 -21.81
C PRO A 367 19.25 -19.53 -22.79
N ASP A 368 18.00 -19.65 -22.33
CA ASP A 368 16.82 -20.00 -23.11
C ASP A 368 16.15 -18.80 -23.80
N GLY A 369 16.72 -17.59 -23.65
CA GLY A 369 16.18 -16.34 -24.20
C GLY A 369 15.03 -15.74 -23.40
N ARG A 370 14.64 -16.32 -22.26
CA ARG A 370 13.55 -15.80 -21.40
C ARG A 370 14.08 -14.82 -20.37
N PHE A 371 13.18 -14.02 -19.79
CA PHE A 371 13.50 -13.20 -18.63
C PHE A 371 13.68 -14.08 -17.39
N ASP A 372 14.83 -13.96 -16.73
CA ASP A 372 15.11 -14.57 -15.44
C ASP A 372 15.52 -13.50 -14.41
N GLU A 373 14.79 -13.46 -13.30
CA GLU A 373 15.04 -12.56 -12.17
C GLU A 373 16.22 -13.01 -11.30
N ALA A 374 16.65 -14.28 -11.45
CA ALA A 374 17.85 -14.81 -10.81
C ALA A 374 19.13 -14.55 -11.63
N ALA A 375 19.03 -14.31 -12.94
CA ALA A 375 20.16 -13.92 -13.77
C ALA A 375 20.65 -12.50 -13.44
N PRO A 376 21.97 -12.22 -13.50
CA PRO A 376 23.09 -13.11 -13.85
C PRO A 376 23.64 -14.00 -12.72
N GLY A 377 22.92 -14.25 -11.63
CA GLY A 377 23.32 -15.17 -10.53
C GLY A 377 23.47 -14.50 -9.16
N GLN A 378 22.96 -13.27 -9.00
CA GLN A 378 22.99 -12.53 -7.74
C GLN A 378 22.21 -13.23 -6.62
N PRO A 379 22.59 -13.02 -5.34
CA PRO A 379 21.74 -13.40 -4.21
C PRO A 379 20.35 -12.74 -4.32
N ARG A 380 19.28 -13.46 -3.98
CA ARG A 380 17.89 -12.95 -4.06
C ARG A 380 17.69 -11.60 -3.35
N ALA A 381 18.37 -11.36 -2.23
CA ALA A 381 18.31 -10.10 -1.49
C ALA A 381 19.31 -9.03 -1.96
N ALA A 382 19.96 -9.22 -3.12
CA ALA A 382 20.73 -8.18 -3.83
C ALA A 382 19.88 -7.42 -4.87
N TYR A 383 18.75 -7.99 -5.30
CA TYR A 383 17.73 -7.33 -6.11
C TYR A 383 16.38 -7.37 -5.39
N LEU A 384 15.90 -6.21 -4.94
CA LEU A 384 14.69 -6.11 -4.13
C LEU A 384 13.88 -4.83 -4.41
N PRO A 385 13.57 -4.49 -5.68
CA PRO A 385 12.87 -3.25 -6.03
C PRO A 385 11.51 -3.09 -5.30
N PHE A 386 10.81 -4.21 -5.10
CA PHE A 386 9.51 -4.28 -4.40
C PHE A 386 9.63 -4.62 -2.90
N GLY A 387 10.83 -4.57 -2.32
CA GLY A 387 11.11 -5.01 -0.96
C GLY A 387 11.11 -6.53 -0.80
N LEU A 388 11.07 -6.99 0.46
CA LEU A 388 11.29 -8.40 0.80
C LEU A 388 10.50 -8.82 2.06
N GLY A 389 10.24 -10.13 2.18
CA GLY A 389 9.60 -10.75 3.34
C GLY A 389 8.10 -10.43 3.48
N ALA A 390 7.59 -10.50 4.71
CA ALA A 390 6.16 -10.31 5.02
C ALA A 390 5.59 -8.90 4.69
N ARG A 391 6.45 -7.96 4.28
CA ARG A 391 6.08 -6.61 3.82
C ARG A 391 6.58 -6.32 2.38
N ILE A 392 6.74 -7.35 1.53
CA ILE A 392 6.92 -7.16 0.08
C ILE A 392 5.72 -6.40 -0.50
N CYS A 393 5.93 -5.59 -1.54
CA CYS A 393 4.87 -4.77 -2.16
C CYS A 393 3.61 -5.61 -2.47
N VAL A 394 2.43 -5.10 -2.11
CA VAL A 394 1.16 -5.76 -2.44
C VAL A 394 0.80 -5.59 -3.92
N GLY A 395 1.15 -4.43 -4.50
CA GLY A 395 0.96 -4.10 -5.91
C GLY A 395 1.98 -4.72 -6.86
N LEU A 396 2.83 -5.66 -6.41
CA LEU A 396 3.83 -6.32 -7.26
C LEU A 396 3.18 -6.88 -8.53
N SER A 397 2.10 -7.64 -8.42
CA SER A 397 1.43 -8.27 -9.57
C SER A 397 0.73 -7.24 -10.48
N PHE A 398 0.35 -6.08 -9.95
CA PHE A 398 -0.29 -4.99 -10.71
C PHE A 398 0.73 -4.14 -11.49
N ALA A 399 1.86 -3.79 -10.87
CA ALA A 399 2.93 -3.02 -11.50
C ALA A 399 3.92 -3.89 -12.31
N TRP A 400 3.97 -5.20 -12.04
CA TRP A 400 4.90 -6.16 -12.63
C TRP A 400 4.22 -7.49 -13.04
N PRO A 401 3.09 -7.45 -13.79
CA PRO A 401 2.34 -8.65 -14.15
C PRO A 401 3.21 -9.71 -14.84
N ARG A 402 2.92 -11.00 -14.59
CA ARG A 402 3.48 -12.16 -15.30
C ARG A 402 2.37 -12.73 -16.18
N GLY A 403 2.58 -12.89 -17.48
CA GLY A 403 1.55 -13.46 -18.35
C GLY A 403 1.18 -14.89 -17.94
N SER A 404 2.14 -15.62 -17.38
CA SER A 404 1.96 -16.97 -16.84
C SER A 404 1.01 -17.02 -15.64
N SER A 405 0.78 -15.89 -14.95
CA SER A 405 -0.24 -15.83 -13.89
C SER A 405 -1.67 -15.70 -14.47
N CYS A 406 -1.78 -15.37 -15.75
CA CYS A 406 -3.02 -14.97 -16.43
C CYS A 406 -3.48 -15.93 -17.54
N SER A 407 -2.76 -17.01 -17.82
CA SER A 407 -2.91 -17.79 -19.06
C SER A 407 -4.22 -18.60 -19.18
N ARG A 408 -5.16 -18.11 -20.00
CA ARG A 408 -6.04 -18.89 -20.90
C ARG A 408 -6.61 -17.98 -22.01
N HIS A 409 -6.09 -18.14 -23.23
CA HIS A 409 -6.56 -17.60 -24.54
C HIS A 409 -6.55 -16.08 -24.80
N SER A 410 -5.80 -15.65 -25.83
CA SER A 410 -6.17 -14.56 -26.77
C SER A 410 -5.28 -14.57 -28.05
N PRO A 411 -5.77 -14.13 -29.25
CA PRO A 411 -4.99 -13.93 -30.49
C PRO A 411 -4.53 -12.46 -30.74
N ALA A 412 -3.94 -12.11 -31.91
CA ALA A 412 -2.95 -10.99 -32.09
C ALA A 412 -3.20 -9.89 -33.22
N ALA A 413 -2.36 -8.80 -33.25
CA ALA A 413 -2.16 -7.67 -34.25
C ALA A 413 -2.80 -6.25 -33.94
N GLY A 414 -2.52 -5.06 -34.56
CA GLY A 414 -1.71 -4.60 -35.74
C GLY A 414 -1.07 -3.15 -35.65
N ARG A 415 0.05 -2.90 -36.39
CA ARG A 415 1.23 -1.94 -36.23
C ARG A 415 1.13 -0.40 -35.95
N ARG A 416 2.03 0.18 -35.11
CA ARG A 416 2.83 1.45 -35.31
C ARG A 416 4.01 1.67 -34.31
N ARG A 417 4.84 2.74 -34.47
CA ARG A 417 6.28 2.82 -34.06
C ARG A 417 6.72 4.16 -33.42
N TYR A 418 7.78 4.17 -32.59
CA TYR A 418 8.46 5.36 -32.02
C TYR A 418 9.81 5.67 -32.71
N VAL A 419 10.25 6.93 -32.71
CA VAL A 419 11.53 7.42 -33.29
C VAL A 419 12.29 8.28 -32.26
N PRO A 420 13.58 8.02 -31.97
CA PRO A 420 14.36 8.84 -31.04
C PRO A 420 14.62 10.27 -31.55
N GLY A 421 14.49 11.26 -30.66
CA GLY A 421 14.82 12.66 -30.95
C GLY A 421 16.33 12.91 -31.08
N THR A 422 16.71 13.86 -31.93
CA THR A 422 18.12 14.25 -32.09
C THR A 422 18.59 15.10 -30.91
N ARG A 423 19.79 14.79 -30.38
CA ARG A 423 20.39 15.51 -29.25
C ARG A 423 20.56 17.01 -29.52
N SER A 424 19.95 17.85 -28.69
CA SER A 424 20.32 19.26 -28.57
C SER A 424 21.51 19.41 -27.61
N PRO A 425 22.51 20.26 -27.89
CA PRO A 425 23.73 20.33 -27.08
C PRO A 425 23.49 20.95 -25.71
N ALA A 426 23.95 20.28 -24.66
CA ALA A 426 23.83 20.74 -23.28
C ALA A 426 24.48 22.12 -23.08
N ARG A 427 23.66 23.15 -22.79
CA ARG A 427 24.15 24.46 -22.34
C ARG A 427 24.86 24.31 -21.00
N ARG A 428 26.19 24.45 -20.99
CA ARG A 428 26.97 24.63 -19.75
C ARG A 428 26.47 25.89 -19.02
N PRO A 429 26.32 25.87 -17.69
CA PRO A 429 26.07 27.08 -16.93
C PRO A 429 27.31 27.99 -16.99
N SER A 430 27.14 29.20 -17.51
CA SER A 430 28.19 30.22 -17.55
C SER A 430 28.49 30.77 -16.15
N PRO A 431 29.76 30.91 -15.74
CA PRO A 431 30.09 31.49 -14.44
C PRO A 431 29.79 33.01 -14.43
N CYS A 432 29.04 33.46 -13.43
CA CYS A 432 28.75 34.89 -13.25
C CYS A 432 30.01 35.62 -12.76
N GLY A 433 30.60 36.43 -13.64
CA GLY A 433 31.78 37.26 -13.37
C GLY A 433 31.45 38.58 -12.66
N ARG A 434 32.36 39.05 -11.80
CA ARG A 434 32.20 40.28 -11.00
C ARG A 434 32.43 41.56 -11.80
N ARG A 435 31.60 42.59 -11.57
CA ARG A 435 31.89 44.05 -11.41
C ARG A 435 30.53 44.75 -11.24
N ALA A 436 30.24 45.53 -10.18
CA ALA A 436 30.85 46.77 -9.69
C ALA A 436 30.58 47.98 -10.62
N GLY A 437 29.68 48.88 -10.18
CA GLY A 437 29.31 50.13 -10.87
C GLY A 437 27.96 50.67 -10.38
N CYS A 438 27.88 51.93 -9.96
CA CYS A 438 26.70 52.57 -9.34
C CYS A 438 26.05 53.60 -10.33
N PRO A 439 25.15 54.55 -9.97
CA PRO A 439 23.73 54.41 -10.31
C PRO A 439 23.07 55.62 -11.03
N SER A 440 21.75 55.49 -11.26
CA SER A 440 20.69 56.53 -11.10
C SER A 440 20.34 57.52 -12.24
N SER A 441 19.14 58.11 -12.09
CA SER A 441 18.49 59.21 -12.84
C SER A 441 17.85 58.80 -14.21
N CYS A 442 16.53 58.88 -14.42
CA CYS A 442 15.60 60.04 -14.58
C CYS A 442 15.40 60.40 -16.08
N ALA A 443 14.23 60.83 -16.58
CA ALA A 443 12.87 60.97 -16.03
C ALA A 443 11.81 61.16 -17.16
N ASN A 444 10.52 61.25 -16.78
CA ASN A 444 9.35 61.73 -17.56
C ASN A 444 8.84 60.85 -18.72
N ALA A 445 7.57 60.90 -19.16
CA ALA A 445 6.22 61.22 -18.62
C ALA A 445 5.21 60.79 -19.75
N SER A 446 3.90 60.55 -19.62
CA SER A 446 2.84 61.09 -18.77
C SER A 446 1.51 60.29 -18.94
N GLY A 447 0.62 60.30 -17.92
CA GLY A 447 -0.80 59.89 -18.02
C GLY A 447 -1.10 58.40 -17.72
N ALA A 448 -2.10 58.01 -16.92
CA ALA A 448 -3.10 58.76 -16.13
C ALA A 448 -3.43 58.03 -14.80
N ARG A 449 -4.26 58.63 -13.92
CA ARG A 449 -4.47 58.19 -12.52
C ARG A 449 -5.52 57.06 -12.33
N ARG A 450 -5.36 56.36 -11.20
CA ARG A 450 -6.24 55.35 -10.58
C ARG A 450 -7.70 55.80 -10.35
N VAL A 451 -8.64 54.85 -10.36
CA VAL A 451 -9.63 54.57 -9.29
C VAL A 451 -9.89 53.04 -9.24
N ARG A 452 -10.41 52.51 -8.12
CA ARG A 452 -10.69 51.08 -7.83
C ARG A 452 -12.07 50.59 -8.33
N SER A 453 -12.14 49.28 -8.57
CA SER A 453 -13.27 48.36 -8.34
C SER A 453 -14.67 48.67 -8.89
N THR A 454 -15.11 47.83 -9.84
CA THR A 454 -16.44 47.20 -9.79
C THR A 454 -16.45 45.85 -10.51
N SER A 455 -17.44 45.03 -10.17
CA SER A 455 -17.67 43.65 -10.59
C SER A 455 -18.45 43.51 -11.90
N CYS A 456 -18.26 42.39 -12.61
CA CYS A 456 -19.25 41.75 -13.46
C CYS A 456 -18.91 40.24 -13.48
N SER A 457 -19.57 39.30 -12.80
CA SER A 457 -21.00 38.94 -12.73
C SER A 457 -21.58 38.43 -14.05
N ALA A 458 -21.19 37.21 -14.45
CA ALA A 458 -22.04 36.36 -15.27
C ALA A 458 -23.04 35.66 -14.33
N GLN A 459 -24.33 35.95 -14.50
CA GLN A 459 -25.39 35.44 -13.62
C GLN A 459 -25.79 34.01 -14.01
N VAL A 460 -25.91 33.13 -13.02
CA VAL A 460 -26.58 31.84 -13.16
C VAL A 460 -28.03 32.03 -12.74
N THR A 461 -28.95 31.89 -13.68
CA THR A 461 -30.39 31.93 -13.41
C THR A 461 -30.85 30.59 -12.82
N PRO A 462 -31.61 30.56 -11.71
CA PRO A 462 -32.05 29.31 -11.10
C PRO A 462 -33.18 28.66 -11.90
N TYR A 463 -33.04 27.37 -12.22
CA TYR A 463 -34.16 26.52 -12.58
C TYR A 463 -34.71 25.84 -11.32
N THR A 464 -35.88 26.28 -10.87
CA THR A 464 -36.71 25.52 -9.93
C THR A 464 -37.75 24.72 -10.72
N CYS A 465 -37.77 23.39 -10.57
CA CYS A 465 -38.93 22.58 -10.93
C CYS A 465 -39.21 21.57 -9.82
N SER A 466 -40.49 21.32 -9.58
CA SER A 466 -41.03 20.65 -8.39
C SER A 466 -40.97 19.12 -8.47
N VAL A 467 -40.73 18.48 -7.34
CA VAL A 467 -40.97 17.04 -7.15
C VAL A 467 -42.47 16.73 -7.15
N GLN A 468 -42.87 15.65 -7.82
CA GLN A 468 -44.04 14.86 -7.42
C GLN A 468 -43.65 13.38 -7.32
N PRO A 469 -44.21 12.62 -6.35
CA PRO A 469 -43.84 11.23 -6.13
C PRO A 469 -44.66 10.28 -7.03
N THR A 470 -43.99 9.52 -7.89
CA THR A 470 -44.55 8.28 -8.42
C THR A 470 -44.19 7.14 -7.48
N GLY A 471 -45.13 6.78 -6.60
CA GLY A 471 -44.99 5.60 -5.75
C GLY A 471 -44.95 4.32 -6.60
N SER A 472 -44.01 3.43 -6.30
CA SER A 472 -44.03 2.04 -6.75
C SER A 472 -43.69 1.14 -5.56
N SER A 473 -44.50 0.10 -5.39
CA SER A 473 -44.46 -0.82 -4.24
C SER A 473 -43.21 -1.70 -4.25
N PRO A 474 -42.67 -2.11 -3.09
CA PRO A 474 -41.59 -3.10 -3.03
C PRO A 474 -42.13 -4.52 -3.32
N ALA A 475 -42.22 -4.89 -4.59
CA ALA A 475 -42.61 -6.23 -5.02
C ALA A 475 -41.96 -6.64 -6.36
N ASP A 476 -40.62 -6.60 -6.43
CA ASP A 476 -39.86 -7.38 -7.42
C ASP A 476 -38.40 -7.57 -6.99
N LEU A 477 -38.16 -8.56 -6.13
CA LEU A 477 -36.83 -9.11 -5.85
C LEU A 477 -36.63 -10.44 -6.59
N GLY A 478 -36.94 -10.44 -7.88
CA GLY A 478 -36.66 -11.53 -8.82
C GLY A 478 -35.20 -11.56 -9.26
N SER A 479 -34.26 -11.84 -8.35
CA SER A 479 -32.86 -12.12 -8.71
C SER A 479 -32.32 -13.31 -7.94
N SER A 480 -31.80 -14.31 -8.65
CA SER A 480 -31.29 -15.55 -8.09
C SER A 480 -30.17 -15.30 -7.07
N SER A 481 -30.44 -15.62 -5.80
CA SER A 481 -29.45 -15.60 -4.73
C SER A 481 -28.39 -16.68 -5.00
N THR A 482 -27.21 -16.27 -5.45
CA THR A 482 -26.06 -17.19 -5.51
C THR A 482 -25.67 -17.62 -4.10
N PRO A 483 -25.11 -18.83 -3.89
CA PRO A 483 -24.59 -19.25 -2.58
C PRO A 483 -23.61 -18.25 -1.97
N GLU A 484 -22.83 -17.57 -2.82
CA GLU A 484 -21.91 -16.49 -2.45
C GLU A 484 -22.65 -15.27 -1.87
N THR A 485 -23.78 -14.88 -2.46
CA THR A 485 -24.61 -13.76 -1.99
C THR A 485 -25.23 -14.08 -0.63
N LEU A 486 -25.73 -15.32 -0.45
CA LEU A 486 -26.24 -15.82 0.83
C LEU A 486 -25.15 -15.84 1.90
N MET A 487 -23.94 -16.31 1.56
CA MET A 487 -22.79 -16.34 2.47
C MET A 487 -22.34 -14.93 2.87
N VAL A 488 -22.32 -13.97 1.96
CA VAL A 488 -22.02 -12.56 2.27
C VAL A 488 -23.08 -11.96 3.20
N ALA A 489 -24.36 -12.22 2.96
CA ALA A 489 -25.45 -11.78 3.84
C ALA A 489 -25.33 -12.40 5.26
N LEU A 490 -25.07 -13.71 5.34
CA LEU A 490 -24.88 -14.43 6.60
C LEU A 490 -23.66 -13.91 7.38
N MET A 491 -22.51 -13.73 6.71
CA MET A 491 -21.31 -13.13 7.31
C MET A 491 -21.51 -11.67 7.74
N ARG A 492 -22.38 -10.91 7.05
CA ARG A 492 -22.75 -9.54 7.45
C ARG A 492 -23.64 -9.57 8.68
N MET A 493 -24.64 -10.44 8.73
CA MET A 493 -25.51 -10.66 9.90
C MET A 493 -24.70 -11.08 11.13
N ILE A 494 -23.84 -12.10 11.01
CA ILE A 494 -22.95 -12.55 12.09
C ILE A 494 -22.02 -11.43 12.57
N ARG A 495 -21.49 -10.60 11.66
CA ARG A 495 -20.67 -9.43 12.04
C ARG A 495 -21.49 -8.37 12.78
N LEU A 496 -22.69 -8.03 12.32
CA LEU A 496 -23.55 -7.03 12.96
C LEU A 496 -24.01 -7.47 14.36
N ILE A 497 -24.33 -8.75 14.55
CA ILE A 497 -24.66 -9.34 15.87
C ILE A 497 -23.43 -9.35 16.81
N LYS A 498 -22.21 -9.45 16.27
CA LYS A 498 -20.95 -9.40 17.02
C LYS A 498 -20.39 -7.98 17.26
N ARG A 499 -20.93 -6.93 16.61
CA ARG A 499 -20.41 -5.54 16.65
C ARG A 499 -20.90 -4.76 17.89
N ASP A 500 -20.91 -5.40 19.05
CA ASP A 500 -21.39 -4.78 20.30
C ASP A 500 -20.21 -4.14 21.05
N HIS A 501 -20.08 -2.82 20.91
CA HIS A 501 -19.01 -2.02 21.52
C HIS A 501 -19.31 -1.59 22.97
N ASP A 502 -20.49 -1.90 23.47
CA ASP A 502 -21.00 -1.48 24.78
C ASP A 502 -21.01 -2.64 25.80
N LEU A 503 -20.14 -3.62 25.60
CA LEU A 503 -19.85 -4.69 26.55
C LEU A 503 -18.92 -4.14 27.66
N PRO A 504 -19.15 -4.46 28.95
CA PRO A 504 -18.28 -4.00 30.04
C PRO A 504 -16.89 -4.68 30.05
N ILE A 505 -16.65 -5.62 29.13
CA ILE A 505 -15.39 -6.32 28.92
C ILE A 505 -15.06 -6.37 27.42
N ASP A 506 -13.77 -6.37 27.10
CA ASP A 506 -13.27 -6.47 25.72
C ASP A 506 -13.83 -7.73 25.01
N PRO A 507 -14.23 -7.66 23.71
CA PRO A 507 -14.82 -8.79 23.00
C PRO A 507 -13.98 -10.08 22.97
N SER A 508 -12.65 -9.96 22.99
CA SER A 508 -11.75 -11.12 23.05
C SER A 508 -11.70 -11.75 24.45
N LEU A 509 -11.86 -10.94 25.50
CA LEU A 509 -11.99 -11.42 26.88
C LEU A 509 -13.38 -12.03 27.12
N HIS A 510 -14.45 -11.43 26.56
CA HIS A 510 -15.79 -12.01 26.59
C HIS A 510 -15.81 -13.42 26.01
N TYR A 511 -15.16 -13.66 24.87
CA TYR A 511 -15.17 -14.98 24.25
C TYR A 511 -14.44 -16.03 25.10
N VAL A 512 -13.30 -15.67 25.70
CA VAL A 512 -12.56 -16.53 26.64
C VAL A 512 -13.39 -16.85 27.90
N LEU A 513 -14.02 -15.83 28.50
CA LEU A 513 -14.85 -15.97 29.70
C LEU A 513 -16.10 -16.83 29.43
N HIS A 514 -16.76 -16.61 28.28
CA HIS A 514 -17.93 -17.38 27.86
C HIS A 514 -17.60 -18.87 27.68
N THR A 515 -16.49 -19.20 27.02
CA THR A 515 -16.08 -20.59 26.81
C THR A 515 -15.81 -21.31 28.14
N VAL A 516 -15.09 -20.68 29.08
CA VAL A 516 -14.88 -21.24 30.43
C VAL A 516 -16.20 -21.40 31.19
N ASN A 517 -17.14 -20.46 31.06
CA ASN A 517 -18.45 -20.57 31.70
C ASN A 517 -19.31 -21.72 31.13
N CYS A 518 -19.28 -21.94 29.82
CA CYS A 518 -20.08 -23.00 29.17
C CYS A 518 -19.45 -24.40 29.29
N SER A 519 -18.12 -24.51 29.30
CA SER A 519 -17.40 -25.79 29.38
C SER A 519 -17.02 -26.20 30.81
N GLY A 520 -17.22 -25.32 31.79
CA GLY A 520 -16.88 -25.57 33.20
C GLY A 520 -15.37 -25.39 33.49
N PRO A 521 -14.93 -25.72 34.73
CA PRO A 521 -13.55 -25.52 35.16
C PRO A 521 -12.55 -26.31 34.30
N MET A 522 -11.63 -25.61 33.63
CA MET A 522 -10.76 -26.22 32.63
C MET A 522 -9.31 -25.69 32.66
N ARG A 523 -8.34 -26.46 32.16
CA ARG A 523 -6.94 -26.02 32.14
C ARG A 523 -6.70 -25.00 31.03
N LEU A 524 -5.67 -24.18 31.21
CA LEU A 524 -5.24 -23.18 30.23
C LEU A 524 -4.85 -23.81 28.86
N SER A 525 -4.29 -25.03 28.87
CA SER A 525 -4.00 -25.82 27.66
C SER A 525 -5.24 -26.15 26.86
N ASP A 526 -6.28 -26.57 27.57
CA ASP A 526 -7.49 -27.15 27.00
C ASP A 526 -8.36 -26.01 26.43
N LEU A 527 -8.40 -24.89 27.15
CA LEU A 527 -8.98 -23.63 26.69
C LEU A 527 -8.26 -23.09 25.45
N ALA A 528 -6.93 -23.19 25.37
CA ALA A 528 -6.18 -22.81 24.17
C ALA A 528 -6.48 -23.70 22.97
N ALA A 529 -6.58 -25.02 23.17
CA ALA A 529 -6.97 -25.98 22.14
C ALA A 529 -8.40 -25.73 21.63
N GLN A 530 -9.37 -25.58 22.55
CA GLN A 530 -10.78 -25.36 22.22
C GLN A 530 -11.04 -24.03 21.51
N LEU A 531 -10.29 -22.97 21.85
CA LEU A 531 -10.36 -21.67 21.17
C LEU A 531 -9.52 -21.60 19.87
N GLN A 532 -8.72 -22.63 19.57
CA GLN A 532 -7.70 -22.63 18.51
C GLN A 532 -6.75 -21.42 18.55
N LEU A 533 -6.38 -20.99 19.77
CA LEU A 533 -5.49 -19.86 20.02
C LEU A 533 -4.16 -20.33 20.61
N ASP A 534 -3.11 -19.52 20.44
CA ASP A 534 -1.83 -19.82 21.08
C ASP A 534 -1.93 -19.68 22.62
N LEU A 535 -1.23 -20.56 23.32
CA LEU A 535 -1.25 -20.62 24.79
C LEU A 535 -0.81 -19.30 25.44
N SER A 536 0.03 -18.49 24.78
CA SER A 536 0.47 -17.19 25.32
C SER A 536 -0.65 -16.13 25.25
N THR A 537 -1.47 -16.16 24.20
CA THR A 537 -2.65 -15.29 24.05
C THR A 537 -3.71 -15.64 25.07
N VAL A 538 -4.05 -16.93 25.21
CA VAL A 538 -5.01 -17.37 26.23
C VAL A 538 -4.47 -17.12 27.64
N SER A 539 -3.16 -17.28 27.88
CA SER A 539 -2.53 -16.87 29.15
C SER A 539 -2.68 -15.39 29.47
N ARG A 540 -2.54 -14.50 28.47
CA ARG A 540 -2.75 -13.05 28.64
C ARG A 540 -4.22 -12.74 28.94
N HIS A 541 -5.16 -13.37 28.22
CA HIS A 541 -6.59 -13.12 28.40
C HIS A 541 -7.10 -13.63 29.75
N ALA A 542 -6.68 -14.82 30.18
CA ALA A 542 -7.01 -15.36 31.49
C ALA A 542 -6.49 -14.44 32.62
N ARG A 543 -5.23 -13.99 32.56
CA ARG A 543 -4.68 -13.03 33.53
C ARG A 543 -5.42 -11.69 33.53
N ALA A 544 -5.89 -11.20 32.38
CA ALA A 544 -6.68 -9.99 32.31
C ALA A 544 -8.04 -10.17 33.01
N LEU A 545 -8.74 -11.28 32.74
CA LEU A 545 -10.01 -11.63 33.39
C LEU A 545 -9.85 -11.85 34.90
N GLU A 546 -8.74 -12.47 35.34
CA GLU A 546 -8.36 -12.59 36.75
C GLU A 546 -8.12 -11.23 37.40
N SER A 547 -7.37 -10.33 36.74
CA SER A 547 -7.12 -8.98 37.26
C SER A 547 -8.37 -8.10 37.35
N SER A 548 -9.41 -8.43 36.56
CA SER A 548 -10.73 -7.78 36.61
C SER A 548 -11.74 -8.50 37.51
N GLY A 549 -11.33 -9.58 38.20
CA GLY A 549 -12.20 -10.34 39.12
C GLY A 549 -13.27 -11.21 38.45
N TYR A 550 -13.22 -11.39 37.12
CA TYR A 550 -14.22 -12.17 36.35
C TYR A 550 -13.86 -13.66 36.20
N MET A 551 -12.61 -14.02 36.49
CA MET A 551 -12.09 -15.39 36.40
C MET A 551 -11.21 -15.68 37.61
N GLU A 552 -11.21 -16.92 38.07
CA GLU A 552 -10.40 -17.39 39.19
C GLU A 552 -9.57 -18.62 38.80
N ARG A 553 -8.55 -18.93 39.60
CA ARG A 553 -7.74 -20.16 39.46
C ARG A 553 -7.88 -21.02 40.71
N ALA A 554 -8.34 -22.24 40.54
CA ALA A 554 -8.25 -23.29 41.55
C ALA A 554 -7.08 -24.24 41.21
N VAL A 555 -6.47 -24.86 42.23
CA VAL A 555 -5.53 -25.97 42.02
C VAL A 555 -6.31 -27.15 41.42
N ASP A 556 -5.79 -27.74 40.35
CA ASP A 556 -6.42 -28.92 39.75
C ASP A 556 -6.33 -30.11 40.73
N PRO A 557 -7.45 -30.75 41.10
CA PRO A 557 -7.46 -31.83 42.09
C PRO A 557 -6.81 -33.14 41.58
N ILE A 558 -6.69 -33.30 40.27
CA ILE A 558 -6.05 -34.46 39.60
C ILE A 558 -4.56 -34.20 39.40
N ASP A 559 -4.18 -33.00 38.95
CA ASP A 559 -2.78 -32.58 38.82
C ASP A 559 -2.50 -31.34 39.67
N LYS A 560 -1.96 -31.54 40.88
CA LYS A 560 -1.64 -30.47 41.83
C LYS A 560 -0.57 -29.46 41.34
N ARG A 561 0.00 -29.64 40.15
CA ARG A 561 0.90 -28.67 39.48
C ARG A 561 0.18 -27.82 38.43
N ALA A 562 -1.04 -28.18 38.05
CA ALA A 562 -1.89 -27.44 37.13
C ALA A 562 -2.94 -26.59 37.88
N ALA A 563 -3.54 -25.65 37.16
CA ALA A 563 -4.64 -24.83 37.66
C ALA A 563 -5.83 -24.89 36.69
N LEU A 564 -7.03 -25.03 37.24
CA LEU A 564 -8.29 -24.91 36.54
C LEU A 564 -8.77 -23.46 36.59
N LEU A 565 -9.28 -22.97 35.47
CA LEU A 565 -9.91 -21.66 35.33
C LEU A 565 -11.42 -21.82 35.47
N SER A 566 -12.05 -21.01 36.32
CA SER A 566 -13.52 -20.91 36.44
C SER A 566 -13.99 -19.46 36.35
N ALA A 567 -15.23 -19.26 35.90
CA ALA A 567 -15.86 -17.95 35.91
C ALA A 567 -16.43 -17.64 37.29
N THR A 568 -16.05 -16.50 37.86
CA THR A 568 -16.57 -15.99 39.14
C THR A 568 -18.03 -15.57 38.99
N ASP A 569 -18.74 -15.35 40.10
CA ASP A 569 -20.12 -14.86 40.04
C ASP A 569 -20.24 -13.48 39.37
N ASP A 570 -19.21 -12.61 39.49
CA ASP A 570 -19.15 -11.35 38.73
C ASP A 570 -18.90 -11.57 37.24
N GLY A 571 -18.06 -12.55 36.88
CA GLY A 571 -17.89 -12.96 35.48
C GLY A 571 -19.20 -13.46 34.87
N ARG A 572 -19.98 -14.25 35.62
CA ARG A 572 -21.30 -14.74 35.20
C ARG A 572 -22.31 -13.60 35.05
N ARG A 573 -22.41 -12.68 36.03
CA ARG A 573 -23.24 -11.47 35.94
C ARG A 573 -22.93 -10.63 34.71
N VAL A 574 -21.65 -10.50 34.34
CA VAL A 574 -21.23 -9.79 33.12
C VAL A 574 -21.68 -10.50 31.84
N LEU A 575 -21.56 -11.83 31.77
CA LEU A 575 -22.04 -12.62 30.62
C LEU A 575 -23.58 -12.58 30.50
N GLU A 576 -24.30 -12.61 31.62
CA GLU A 576 -25.76 -12.49 31.67
C GLU A 576 -26.23 -11.11 31.19
N ALA A 577 -25.61 -10.03 31.68
CA ALA A 577 -25.90 -8.67 31.26
C ALA A 577 -25.61 -8.45 29.76
N ALA A 578 -24.49 -8.99 29.25
CA ALA A 578 -24.16 -9.00 27.82
C ALA A 578 -25.23 -9.74 26.99
N SER A 579 -25.67 -10.91 27.47
CA SER A 579 -26.67 -11.73 26.80
C SER A 579 -28.07 -11.11 26.83
N ALA A 580 -28.43 -10.40 27.90
CA ALA A 580 -29.67 -9.65 28.02
C ALA A 580 -29.70 -8.43 27.08
N ARG A 581 -28.60 -7.68 26.99
CA ARG A 581 -28.45 -6.55 26.03
C ARG A 581 -28.57 -7.03 24.58
N ARG A 582 -27.91 -8.14 24.23
CA ARG A 582 -28.00 -8.72 22.88
C ARG A 582 -29.42 -9.16 22.52
N ARG A 583 -30.15 -9.77 23.46
CA ARG A 583 -31.58 -10.12 23.29
C ARG A 583 -32.43 -8.87 23.07
N ALA A 584 -32.41 -7.92 24.00
CA ALA A 584 -33.19 -6.67 23.88
C ALA A 584 -32.91 -5.89 22.57
N ARG A 585 -31.68 -5.95 22.05
CA ARG A 585 -31.31 -5.37 20.75
C ARG A 585 -31.86 -6.16 19.56
N LEU A 586 -31.88 -7.49 19.61
CA LEU A 586 -32.53 -8.32 18.60
C LEU A 586 -34.05 -8.10 18.64
N ASP A 587 -34.66 -8.10 19.82
CA ASP A 587 -36.08 -7.82 20.02
C ASP A 587 -36.45 -6.46 19.42
N ALA A 588 -35.64 -5.42 19.64
CA ALA A 588 -35.86 -4.09 19.06
C ALA A 588 -35.70 -4.02 17.53
N VAL A 589 -34.85 -4.85 16.92
CA VAL A 589 -34.68 -4.97 15.46
C VAL A 589 -35.83 -5.76 14.83
N LEU A 590 -36.33 -6.76 15.54
CA LEU A 590 -37.40 -7.66 15.09
C LEU A 590 -38.81 -7.13 15.44
N ALA A 591 -38.94 -6.11 16.28
CA ALA A 591 -40.22 -5.52 16.70
C ALA A 591 -41.13 -5.01 15.57
N GLY A 592 -40.59 -4.80 14.36
CA GLY A 592 -41.34 -4.41 13.16
C GLY A 592 -41.63 -5.54 12.16
N TRP A 593 -41.28 -6.79 12.48
CA TRP A 593 -41.46 -7.96 11.61
C TRP A 593 -42.80 -8.64 11.90
N SER A 594 -43.42 -9.25 10.89
CA SER A 594 -44.64 -10.05 11.12
C SER A 594 -44.32 -11.38 11.78
N GLU A 595 -45.29 -11.99 12.48
CA GLU A 595 -45.12 -13.35 13.04
C GLU A 595 -44.84 -14.39 11.94
N GLU A 596 -45.36 -14.20 10.73
CA GLU A 596 -45.13 -15.06 9.57
C GLU A 596 -43.69 -14.94 9.04
N ASP A 597 -43.13 -13.73 8.97
CA ASP A 597 -41.73 -13.50 8.61
C ASP A 597 -40.78 -14.09 9.65
N LEU A 598 -41.09 -13.91 10.94
CA LEU A 598 -40.30 -14.46 12.05
C LEU A 598 -40.31 -15.99 12.06
N HIS A 599 -41.48 -16.61 11.85
CA HIS A 599 -41.59 -18.07 11.74
C HIS A 599 -40.88 -18.61 10.50
N THR A 600 -40.95 -17.88 9.38
CA THR A 600 -40.23 -18.23 8.15
C THR A 600 -38.71 -18.13 8.32
N LEU A 601 -38.23 -17.08 8.99
CA LEU A 601 -36.81 -16.89 9.30
C LEU A 601 -36.29 -17.99 10.23
N ASP A 602 -37.00 -18.29 11.31
CA ASP A 602 -36.64 -19.36 12.24
C ASP A 602 -36.55 -20.71 11.52
N ARG A 603 -37.58 -21.08 10.74
CA ARG A 603 -37.58 -22.33 9.96
C ARG A 603 -36.39 -22.43 8.99
N LEU A 604 -36.07 -21.34 8.28
CA LEU A 604 -34.96 -21.32 7.32
C LEU A 604 -33.58 -21.37 8.01
N LEU A 605 -33.42 -20.69 9.14
CA LEU A 605 -32.17 -20.73 9.91
C LEU A 605 -31.94 -22.10 10.56
N ASN A 606 -32.99 -22.71 11.12
CA ASN A 606 -32.91 -24.05 11.70
C ASN A 606 -32.63 -25.12 10.63
N GLN A 607 -33.24 -25.00 9.45
CA GLN A 607 -32.93 -25.87 8.30
C GLN A 607 -31.46 -25.73 7.87
N LEU A 608 -30.97 -24.49 7.69
CA LEU A 608 -29.58 -24.24 7.32
C LEU A 608 -28.58 -24.76 8.37
N ALA A 609 -28.89 -24.60 9.67
CA ALA A 609 -28.05 -25.13 10.75
C ALA A 609 -27.98 -26.67 10.71
N HIS A 610 -29.12 -27.34 10.53
CA HIS A 610 -29.20 -28.80 10.43
C HIS A 610 -28.41 -29.34 9.23
N ASP A 611 -28.51 -28.70 8.07
CA ASP A 611 -27.77 -29.09 6.86
C ASP A 611 -26.26 -28.90 7.04
N LEU A 612 -25.83 -27.81 7.71
CA LEU A 612 -24.41 -27.55 8.01
C LEU A 612 -23.82 -28.54 9.02
N ASP A 613 -24.54 -28.87 10.10
CA ASP A 613 -24.09 -29.88 11.07
C ASP A 613 -24.05 -31.28 10.45
N THR A 614 -24.98 -31.60 9.55
CA THR A 614 -24.99 -32.86 8.79
C THR A 614 -23.80 -32.95 7.83
N GLU A 615 -23.43 -31.86 7.14
CA GLU A 615 -22.25 -31.82 6.28
C GLU A 615 -20.95 -31.93 7.10
N ALA A 616 -20.85 -31.20 8.22
CA ALA A 616 -19.69 -31.24 9.12
C ALA A 616 -19.49 -32.61 9.79
N SER A 617 -20.55 -33.41 9.90
CA SER A 617 -20.53 -34.77 10.46
C SER A 617 -20.17 -35.87 9.44
N LYS A 618 -20.02 -35.54 8.15
CA LYS A 618 -19.57 -36.52 7.14
C LYS A 618 -18.08 -36.86 7.34
N PRO A 619 -17.70 -38.15 7.34
CA PRO A 619 -16.30 -38.52 7.39
C PRO A 619 -15.56 -38.05 6.14
N ALA A 620 -14.41 -37.41 6.32
CA ALA A 620 -13.61 -36.85 5.23
C ALA A 620 -12.92 -37.96 4.41
N GLY A 621 -13.63 -38.54 3.46
CA GLY A 621 -13.08 -39.48 2.48
C GLY A 621 -14.11 -40.39 1.83
N ALA A 622 -14.66 -39.96 0.68
CA ALA A 622 -15.27 -40.77 -0.36
C ALA A 622 -15.05 -40.08 -1.72
#